data_AF-A0A257TDM1-F1
#
_entry.id   AF-A0A257TDM1-F1
#
_cell.length_a   1.000
_cell.length_b   1.000
_cell.length_c   1.000
_cell.angle_alpha   90.00
_cell.angle_beta   90.00
_cell.angle_gamma   90.00
#
_symmetry.space_group_name_H-M   'P 1'
#
loop_
_entity.id
_entity.type
_entity.pdbx_description
1 polymer ?
#
loop_
_entity_poly.entity_id
_entity_poly.type
_entity_poly.pdbx_seq_one_letter_code
_entity_poly.pdbx_strand_id
1 'polypeptide(L)'
;MDAGIFHGFHGLWIAALNNLLNGGLLPPGFYAYPEQHAGRFIADLILLHAAAPANLPSPPASTGGLAVAEAPPKVRHRSELSPSARARRRTLAIRHVSGHRLVAVLEIVSPSNKDRPEHVAELAGKIDGLLSAGVHVLLVDPFPPGHHDPNGLDAVVREFYGAPEPSPEPDAEEPLTVVAYRAALPIESYLEH
;
A
#
# COMPACT_ATOMS: atom_id res chain seq x y z
N MET A 1 7.18 -7.13 -19.21
CA MET A 1 6.95 -8.45 -18.57
C MET A 1 5.47 -8.79 -18.70
N ASP A 2 5.11 -10.06 -18.94
CA ASP A 2 3.70 -10.47 -18.96
C ASP A 2 3.07 -10.35 -17.55
N ALA A 3 1.82 -9.93 -17.46
CA ALA A 3 1.14 -9.68 -16.19
C ALA A 3 0.97 -10.96 -15.36
N GLY A 4 0.77 -12.12 -16.00
CA GLY A 4 0.70 -13.41 -15.34
C GLY A 4 2.03 -13.87 -14.76
N ILE A 5 3.13 -13.62 -15.49
CA ILE A 5 4.50 -13.93 -15.03
C ILE A 5 4.85 -13.10 -13.80
N PHE A 6 4.63 -11.78 -13.84
CA PHE A 6 4.90 -10.92 -12.69
C PHE A 6 4.04 -11.29 -11.48
N HIS A 7 2.77 -11.65 -11.70
CA HIS A 7 1.89 -12.09 -10.62
C HIS A 7 2.43 -13.35 -9.89
N GLY A 8 2.92 -14.33 -10.65
CA GLY A 8 3.54 -15.54 -10.09
C GLY A 8 4.82 -15.23 -9.31
N PHE A 9 5.73 -14.45 -9.90
CA PHE A 9 6.95 -13.98 -9.25
C PHE A 9 6.66 -13.23 -7.94
N HIS A 10 5.76 -12.25 -8.00
CA HIS A 10 5.35 -11.43 -6.85
C HIS A 10 4.79 -12.28 -5.70
N GLY A 11 4.00 -13.31 -6.02
CA GLY A 11 3.50 -14.26 -5.01
C GLY A 11 4.61 -15.05 -4.33
N LEU A 12 5.57 -15.58 -5.09
CA LEU A 12 6.70 -16.32 -4.55
C LEU A 12 7.63 -15.43 -3.71
N TRP A 13 7.86 -14.19 -4.17
CA TRP A 13 8.71 -13.24 -3.44
C TRP A 13 8.12 -12.89 -2.07
N ILE A 14 6.81 -12.62 -2.00
CA ILE A 14 6.13 -12.38 -0.71
C ILE A 14 6.26 -13.59 0.22
N ALA A 15 6.11 -14.82 -0.29
CA ALA A 15 6.28 -16.01 0.52
C ALA A 15 7.72 -16.16 1.04
N ALA A 16 8.72 -15.87 0.19
CA ALA A 16 10.13 -15.90 0.57
C ALA A 16 10.45 -14.86 1.65
N LEU A 17 10.01 -13.61 1.46
CA LEU A 17 10.16 -12.53 2.45
C LEU A 17 9.47 -12.87 3.77
N ASN A 18 8.25 -13.42 3.71
CA ASN A 18 7.53 -13.85 4.90
C ASN A 18 8.31 -14.89 5.70
N ASN A 19 8.89 -15.89 5.02
CA ASN A 19 9.67 -16.94 5.67
C ASN A 19 10.98 -16.37 6.25
N LEU A 20 11.64 -15.47 5.54
CA LEU A 20 12.88 -14.84 6.00
C LEU A 20 12.63 -13.96 7.23
N LEU A 21 11.59 -13.13 7.21
CA LEU A 21 11.22 -12.24 8.32
C LEU A 21 10.86 -13.05 9.57
N ASN A 22 9.99 -14.05 9.42
CA ASN A 22 9.60 -14.94 10.51
C ASN A 22 10.70 -15.94 10.91
N GLY A 23 11.75 -16.09 10.11
CA GLY A 23 12.90 -16.95 10.35
C GLY A 23 13.96 -16.35 11.29
N GLY A 24 13.70 -15.17 11.87
CA GLY A 24 14.55 -14.56 12.89
C GLY A 24 15.11 -13.18 12.56
N LEU A 25 14.73 -12.57 11.42
CA LEU A 25 15.08 -11.18 11.15
C LEU A 25 14.25 -10.17 11.96
N LEU A 26 13.01 -10.53 12.30
CA LEU A 26 12.17 -9.66 13.11
C LEU A 26 12.55 -9.73 14.59
N PRO A 27 12.49 -8.59 15.32
CA PRO A 27 12.66 -8.59 16.76
C PRO A 27 11.63 -9.51 17.45
N PRO A 28 11.92 -9.99 18.67
CA PRO A 28 10.96 -10.77 19.45
C PRO A 28 9.63 -10.03 19.61
N GLY A 29 8.52 -10.76 19.48
CA GLY A 29 7.16 -10.21 19.59
C GLY A 29 6.60 -9.64 18.29
N PHE A 30 7.33 -9.70 17.18
CA PHE A 30 6.82 -9.32 15.85
C PHE A 30 6.74 -10.53 14.92
N TYR A 31 5.80 -10.51 13.98
CA TYR A 31 5.67 -11.50 12.93
C TYR A 31 5.20 -10.84 11.63
N ALA A 32 5.61 -11.43 10.50
CA ALA A 32 5.15 -11.07 9.17
C ALA A 32 3.95 -11.94 8.79
N TYR A 33 2.98 -11.35 8.09
CA TYR A 33 1.78 -12.03 7.62
C TYR A 33 1.34 -11.51 6.25
N PRO A 34 1.23 -12.36 5.21
CA PRO A 34 0.79 -11.93 3.89
C PRO A 34 -0.71 -11.62 3.90
N GLU A 35 -1.08 -10.40 3.51
CA GLU A 35 -2.48 -9.95 3.45
C GLU A 35 -2.88 -9.63 2.00
N GLN A 36 -4.02 -10.17 1.57
CA GLN A 36 -4.61 -9.88 0.26
C GLN A 36 -5.65 -8.78 0.41
N HIS A 37 -5.40 -7.63 -0.20
CA HIS A 37 -6.28 -6.47 -0.11
C HIS A 37 -7.22 -6.42 -1.30
N ALA A 38 -8.53 -6.29 -1.05
CA ALA A 38 -9.52 -5.93 -2.05
C ALA A 38 -9.96 -4.48 -1.83
N GLY A 39 -9.20 -3.51 -2.36
CA GLY A 39 -9.56 -2.09 -2.55
C GLY A 39 -9.97 -1.23 -1.33
N ARG A 40 -10.90 -1.70 -0.47
CA ARG A 40 -11.47 -1.01 0.68
C ARG A 40 -10.72 -1.21 2.01
N PHE A 41 -9.81 -2.18 2.08
CA PHE A 41 -9.26 -2.63 3.37
C PHE A 41 -8.26 -1.64 4.02
N ILE A 42 -7.68 -0.68 3.29
CA ILE A 42 -6.79 0.34 3.89
C ILE A 42 -7.59 1.24 4.84
N ALA A 43 -8.81 1.62 4.47
CA ALA A 43 -9.71 2.36 5.36
C ALA A 43 -10.06 1.53 6.61
N ASP A 44 -10.35 0.24 6.45
CA ASP A 44 -10.66 -0.67 7.56
C ASP A 44 -9.43 -0.95 8.46
N LEU A 45 -8.21 -0.96 7.93
CA LEU A 45 -6.96 -1.07 8.69
C LEU A 45 -6.66 0.20 9.49
N ILE A 46 -6.88 1.37 8.89
CA ILE A 46 -6.81 2.67 9.58
C ILE A 46 -7.88 2.73 10.69
N LEU A 47 -9.11 2.32 10.40
CA LEU A 47 -10.21 2.23 11.37
C LEU A 47 -9.92 1.22 12.48
N LEU A 48 -9.36 0.05 12.18
CA LEU A 48 -9.02 -0.97 13.17
C LEU A 48 -7.85 -0.54 14.06
N HIS A 49 -6.85 0.17 13.50
CA HIS A 49 -5.75 0.73 14.29
C HIS A 49 -6.23 1.85 15.21
N ALA A 50 -7.19 2.67 14.76
CA ALA A 50 -7.83 3.70 15.59
C ALA A 50 -8.74 3.13 16.70
N ALA A 51 -9.21 1.88 16.58
CA ALA A 51 -10.29 1.32 17.41
C ALA A 51 -9.88 0.49 18.66
N ALA A 52 -8.59 0.38 19.02
CA ALA A 52 -8.17 -0.39 20.20
C ALA A 52 -7.70 0.50 21.38
N PRO A 53 -8.17 0.26 22.62
CA PRO A 53 -9.55 0.38 23.09
C PRO A 53 -9.76 1.62 23.98
N ALA A 54 -10.90 2.30 23.81
CA ALA A 54 -11.59 2.98 24.91
C ALA A 54 -12.92 2.25 25.13
N ASN A 55 -13.23 1.97 26.39
CA ASN A 55 -14.34 1.11 26.86
C ASN A 55 -15.73 1.35 26.21
N LEU A 56 -16.49 0.26 26.05
CA LEU A 56 -17.92 0.08 25.61
C LEU A 56 -18.93 1.07 26.24
N PRO A 57 -20.23 1.20 25.82
CA PRO A 57 -21.06 0.40 24.87
C PRO A 57 -21.91 1.20 23.83
N SER A 58 -22.58 0.49 22.91
CA SER A 58 -23.43 1.01 21.80
C SER A 58 -24.86 1.46 22.21
N PRO A 59 -25.51 2.38 21.46
CA PRO A 59 -26.97 2.57 21.43
C PRO A 59 -27.63 2.18 20.07
N PRO A 60 -28.98 2.03 19.99
CA PRO A 60 -29.67 1.28 18.93
C PRO A 60 -30.05 2.07 17.66
N ALA A 61 -30.51 1.31 16.65
CA ALA A 61 -30.71 1.66 15.24
C ALA A 61 -31.85 2.64 14.88
N SER A 62 -31.75 3.31 13.72
CA SER A 62 -32.94 3.72 12.93
C SER A 62 -32.71 3.80 11.40
N THR A 63 -33.45 2.94 10.69
CA THR A 63 -34.20 3.12 9.42
C THR A 63 -33.82 4.23 8.41
N GLY A 64 -33.60 3.83 7.16
CA GLY A 64 -33.69 4.72 6.00
C GLY A 64 -33.09 4.15 4.71
N GLY A 65 -33.83 3.29 4.00
CA GLY A 65 -33.44 2.83 2.65
C GLY A 65 -33.76 3.88 1.59
N LEU A 66 -32.76 4.25 0.78
CA LEU A 66 -32.95 5.04 -0.43
C LEU A 66 -32.31 4.28 -1.61
N ALA A 67 -33.13 3.76 -2.51
CA ALA A 67 -32.69 3.13 -3.74
C ALA A 67 -32.48 4.19 -4.82
N VAL A 68 -31.25 4.33 -5.32
CA VAL A 68 -30.94 5.15 -6.51
C VAL A 68 -30.79 4.21 -7.69
N ALA A 69 -31.64 4.36 -8.70
CA ALA A 69 -31.49 3.67 -9.97
C ALA A 69 -30.44 4.39 -10.82
N GLU A 70 -29.27 3.79 -11.01
CA GLU A 70 -28.26 4.29 -11.95
C GLU A 70 -28.54 3.77 -13.36
N ALA A 71 -28.96 4.67 -14.26
CA ALA A 71 -28.85 4.43 -15.70
C ALA A 71 -27.41 4.76 -16.15
N PRO A 72 -26.65 3.81 -16.71
CA PRO A 72 -25.25 4.05 -17.07
C PRO A 72 -25.11 5.04 -18.24
N PRO A 73 -24.08 5.91 -18.24
CA PRO A 73 -23.88 6.93 -19.26
C PRO A 73 -23.51 6.34 -20.63
N LYS A 74 -23.96 6.99 -21.71
CA LYS A 74 -23.64 6.61 -23.09
C LYS A 74 -22.21 7.03 -23.44
N VAL A 75 -21.28 6.07 -23.51
CA VAL A 75 -19.87 6.28 -23.86
C VAL A 75 -19.49 5.51 -25.14
N ARG A 76 -18.56 6.05 -25.94
CA ARG A 76 -18.13 5.49 -27.24
C ARG A 76 -17.18 4.28 -27.12
N HIS A 77 -16.66 3.99 -25.94
CA HIS A 77 -15.88 2.78 -25.67
C HIS A 77 -16.20 2.28 -24.26
N ARG A 78 -16.65 1.03 -24.17
CA ARG A 78 -16.93 0.33 -22.91
C ARG A 78 -15.95 -0.83 -22.81
N SER A 79 -15.08 -0.79 -21.81
CA SER A 79 -14.16 -1.88 -21.49
C SER A 79 -14.56 -2.44 -20.12
N GLU A 80 -14.94 -3.71 -20.07
CA GLU A 80 -15.21 -4.40 -18.80
C GLU A 80 -13.89 -4.85 -18.18
N LEU A 81 -13.45 -4.15 -17.13
CA LEU A 81 -12.33 -4.59 -16.32
C LEU A 81 -12.83 -5.65 -15.33
N SER A 82 -12.31 -6.88 -15.44
CA SER A 82 -12.69 -7.95 -14.52
C SER A 82 -12.37 -7.56 -13.07
N PRO A 83 -13.28 -7.76 -12.10
CA PRO A 83 -13.00 -7.55 -10.68
C PRO A 83 -11.75 -8.33 -10.19
N SER A 84 -11.39 -9.43 -10.87
CA SER A 84 -10.19 -10.22 -10.59
C SER A 84 -8.87 -9.49 -10.83
N ALA A 85 -8.81 -8.50 -11.73
CA ALA A 85 -7.58 -7.70 -11.94
C ALA A 85 -7.31 -6.77 -10.74
N ARG A 86 -8.37 -6.31 -10.06
CA ARG A 86 -8.29 -5.51 -8.83
C ARG A 86 -8.09 -6.38 -7.57
N ALA A 87 -8.21 -7.70 -7.66
CA ALA A 87 -8.48 -8.56 -6.50
C ALA A 87 -7.27 -9.06 -5.70
N ARG A 88 -6.01 -8.85 -6.10
CA ARG A 88 -4.88 -9.57 -5.47
C ARG A 88 -3.61 -8.73 -5.27
N ARG A 89 -3.77 -7.48 -4.82
CA ARG A 89 -2.62 -6.72 -4.28
C ARG A 89 -2.26 -7.35 -2.93
N ARG A 90 -1.17 -8.10 -2.91
CA ARG A 90 -0.64 -8.75 -1.72
C ARG A 90 0.36 -7.81 -1.08
N THR A 91 0.16 -7.53 0.19
CA THR A 91 1.04 -6.70 1.01
C THR A 91 1.53 -7.58 2.15
N LEU A 92 2.77 -7.40 2.59
CA LEU A 92 3.30 -8.14 3.74
C LEU A 92 3.19 -7.26 4.98
N ALA A 93 2.27 -7.61 5.87
CA ALA A 93 2.03 -6.89 7.11
C ALA A 93 3.00 -7.37 8.19
N ILE A 94 3.57 -6.45 8.97
CA ILE A 94 4.36 -6.75 10.17
C ILE A 94 3.53 -6.35 11.37
N ARG A 95 3.24 -7.33 12.23
CA ARG A 95 2.36 -7.17 13.37
C ARG A 95 3.08 -7.51 14.67
N HIS A 96 2.70 -6.84 15.74
CA HIS A 96 3.09 -7.22 17.09
C HIS A 96 2.12 -8.28 17.63
N VAL A 97 2.61 -9.26 18.38
CA VAL A 97 1.81 -10.36 18.94
C VAL A 97 0.73 -9.87 19.90
N SER A 98 0.99 -8.80 20.67
CA SER A 98 -0.03 -8.18 21.52
C SER A 98 -1.11 -7.53 20.66
N GLY A 99 -2.30 -8.13 20.67
CA GLY A 99 -3.47 -7.62 19.97
C GLY A 99 -3.36 -7.64 18.44
N HIS A 100 -2.40 -8.38 17.88
CA HIS A 100 -2.13 -8.41 16.43
C HIS A 100 -1.97 -7.01 15.81
N ARG A 101 -1.45 -6.04 16.57
CA ARG A 101 -1.35 -4.64 16.16
C ARG A 101 -0.48 -4.51 14.90
N LEU A 102 -0.98 -3.83 13.87
CA LEU A 102 -0.19 -3.50 12.68
C LEU A 102 0.88 -2.47 13.04
N VAL A 103 2.14 -2.76 12.71
CA VAL A 103 3.31 -1.94 13.04
C VAL A 103 3.98 -1.42 11.78
N ALA A 104 4.14 -2.28 10.78
CA ALA A 104 4.70 -1.90 9.50
C ALA A 104 4.07 -2.68 8.35
N VAL A 105 4.27 -2.17 7.15
CA VAL A 105 3.81 -2.75 5.89
C VAL A 105 4.97 -2.76 4.91
N LEU A 106 5.19 -3.89 4.23
CA LEU A 106 6.05 -3.98 3.06
C LEU A 106 5.18 -4.05 1.81
N GLU A 107 5.30 -3.04 0.96
CA GLU A 107 4.58 -2.89 -0.30
C GLU A 107 5.53 -3.05 -1.47
N ILE A 108 5.32 -4.11 -2.26
CA ILE A 108 6.07 -4.33 -3.50
C ILE A 108 5.25 -3.75 -4.65
N VAL A 109 5.85 -2.82 -5.38
CA VAL A 109 5.21 -2.17 -6.52
C VAL A 109 5.01 -3.18 -7.63
N SER A 110 3.88 -3.07 -8.31
CA SER A 110 3.56 -3.82 -9.52
C SER A 110 3.48 -2.89 -10.73
N PRO A 111 3.57 -3.38 -11.98
CA PRO A 111 3.41 -2.53 -13.15
C PRO A 111 2.07 -1.76 -13.16
N SER A 112 1.02 -2.37 -12.61
CA SER A 112 -0.32 -1.76 -12.49
C SER A 112 -0.43 -0.64 -11.44
N ASN A 113 0.65 -0.37 -10.70
CA ASN A 113 0.72 0.82 -9.84
C ASN A 113 1.17 2.05 -10.63
N LYS A 114 1.86 1.86 -11.75
CA LYS A 114 2.54 2.91 -12.51
C LYS A 114 1.92 3.12 -13.90
N ASP A 115 0.89 2.36 -14.25
CA ASP A 115 0.29 2.35 -15.58
C ASP A 115 -0.67 3.52 -15.82
N ARG A 116 -1.20 4.16 -14.77
CA ARG A 116 -2.13 5.28 -14.85
C ARG A 116 -1.88 6.28 -13.72
N PRO A 117 -2.12 7.59 -13.93
CA PRO A 117 -1.90 8.59 -12.88
C PRO A 117 -2.80 8.34 -11.67
N GLU A 118 -4.01 7.81 -11.89
CA GLU A 118 -4.92 7.45 -10.80
C GLU A 118 -4.35 6.34 -9.91
N HIS A 119 -3.67 5.33 -10.48
CA HIS A 119 -3.08 4.24 -9.69
C HIS A 119 -1.82 4.67 -8.92
N VAL A 120 -1.05 5.61 -9.48
CA VAL A 120 0.08 6.24 -8.78
C VAL A 120 -0.44 7.02 -7.58
N ALA A 121 -1.49 7.83 -7.76
CA ALA A 121 -2.13 8.58 -6.68
C ALA A 121 -2.78 7.65 -5.63
N GLU A 122 -3.43 6.56 -6.04
CA GLU A 122 -3.98 5.55 -5.12
C GLU A 122 -2.89 4.91 -4.24
N LEU A 123 -1.72 4.60 -4.82
CA LEU A 123 -0.59 4.06 -4.06
C LEU A 123 -0.01 5.09 -3.10
N ALA A 124 0.21 6.33 -3.55
CA ALA A 124 0.72 7.40 -2.69
C ALA A 124 -0.24 7.71 -1.52
N GLY A 125 -1.54 7.83 -1.80
CA GLY A 125 -2.55 8.02 -0.77
C GLY A 125 -2.68 6.84 0.20
N LYS A 126 -2.44 5.60 -0.26
CA LYS A 126 -2.32 4.43 0.63
C LYS A 126 -1.15 4.59 1.60
N ILE A 127 0.01 4.99 1.09
CA ILE A 127 1.23 5.15 1.91
C ILE A 127 1.03 6.28 2.91
N ASP A 128 0.51 7.43 2.49
CA ASP A 128 0.14 8.54 3.37
C ASP A 128 -0.82 8.10 4.49
N GLY A 129 -1.89 7.37 4.14
CA GLY A 129 -2.85 6.86 5.13
C GLY A 129 -2.22 5.91 6.15
N LEU A 130 -1.27 5.06 5.74
CA LEU A 130 -0.53 4.18 6.64
C LEU A 130 0.38 4.98 7.59
N LEU A 131 1.11 5.95 7.05
CA LEU A 131 2.03 6.78 7.82
C LEU A 131 1.28 7.65 8.83
N SER A 132 0.15 8.24 8.41
CA SER A 132 -0.75 9.00 9.28
C SER A 132 -1.33 8.16 10.42
N ALA A 133 -1.50 6.85 10.20
CA ALA A 133 -1.92 5.89 11.22
C ALA A 133 -0.77 5.36 12.09
N GLY A 134 0.44 5.90 11.96
CA GLY A 134 1.60 5.45 12.75
C GLY A 134 2.19 4.12 12.29
N VAL A 135 1.88 3.66 11.07
CA VAL A 135 2.37 2.40 10.50
C VAL A 135 3.56 2.69 9.59
N HIS A 136 4.71 2.06 9.87
CA HIS A 136 5.90 2.20 9.03
C HIS A 136 5.69 1.53 7.66
N VAL A 137 6.34 2.03 6.61
CA VAL A 137 6.20 1.48 5.25
C VAL A 137 7.57 1.18 4.66
N LEU A 138 7.77 -0.02 4.12
CA LEU A 138 8.86 -0.34 3.22
C LEU A 138 8.29 -0.45 1.80
N LEU A 139 8.58 0.52 0.96
CA LEU A 139 8.20 0.54 -0.45
C LEU A 139 9.35 -0.07 -1.27
N VAL A 140 9.05 -1.10 -2.06
CA VAL A 140 10.00 -1.76 -2.96
C VAL A 140 9.50 -1.56 -4.38
N ASP A 141 10.13 -0.68 -5.15
CA ASP A 141 9.85 -0.46 -6.56
C ASP A 141 10.90 -1.15 -7.44
N PRO A 142 10.59 -2.32 -8.04
CA PRO A 142 11.51 -3.00 -8.93
C PRO A 142 11.44 -2.48 -10.37
N PHE A 143 10.89 -1.27 -10.59
CA PHE A 143 10.70 -0.68 -11.91
C PHE A 143 11.31 0.72 -12.00
N PRO A 144 11.90 1.06 -13.14
CA PRO A 144 12.38 2.42 -13.37
C PRO A 144 11.22 3.43 -13.29
N PRO A 145 11.53 4.73 -13.06
CA PRO A 145 10.56 5.81 -13.17
C PRO A 145 9.76 5.74 -14.48
N GLY A 146 8.44 5.91 -14.38
CA GLY A 146 7.51 5.80 -15.49
C GLY A 146 6.94 7.14 -15.94
N HIS A 147 6.06 7.09 -16.94
CA HIS A 147 5.40 8.28 -17.47
C HIS A 147 4.54 9.03 -16.42
N HIS A 148 3.99 8.30 -15.44
CA HIS A 148 3.12 8.84 -14.40
C HIS A 148 3.83 9.09 -13.07
N ASP A 149 5.12 8.75 -12.98
CA ASP A 149 5.99 8.97 -11.83
C ASP A 149 7.42 9.29 -12.34
N PRO A 150 7.61 10.39 -13.09
CA PRO A 150 8.87 10.67 -13.79
C PRO A 150 10.07 10.82 -12.85
N ASN A 151 9.81 11.20 -11.59
CA ASN A 151 10.82 11.34 -10.53
C ASN A 151 10.81 10.17 -9.54
N GLY A 152 10.14 9.07 -9.90
CA GLY A 152 9.94 7.89 -9.05
C GLY A 152 8.79 8.04 -8.04
N LEU A 153 8.38 6.92 -7.45
CA LEU A 153 7.27 6.87 -6.50
C LEU A 153 7.57 7.56 -5.16
N ASP A 154 8.84 7.63 -4.72
CA ASP A 154 9.22 8.41 -3.52
C ASP A 154 8.84 9.88 -3.67
N ALA A 155 9.13 10.47 -4.83
CA ALA A 155 8.79 11.86 -5.13
C ALA A 155 7.28 12.11 -5.03
N VAL A 156 6.47 11.18 -5.53
CA VAL A 156 5.01 11.28 -5.43
C VAL A 156 4.55 11.21 -3.98
N VAL A 157 5.10 10.29 -3.16
CA VAL A 157 4.75 10.16 -1.74
C VAL A 157 5.13 11.42 -0.96
N ARG A 158 6.33 11.97 -1.21
CA ARG A 158 6.79 13.22 -0.59
C ARG A 158 5.92 14.41 -0.96
N GLU A 159 5.55 14.53 -2.23
CA GLU A 159 4.63 15.59 -2.69
C GLU A 159 3.28 15.47 -2.00
N PHE A 160 2.74 14.26 -1.89
CA PHE A 160 1.49 13.99 -1.16
C PHE A 160 1.55 14.43 0.30
N TYR A 161 2.69 14.19 0.97
CA TYR A 161 2.89 14.58 2.36
C TYR A 161 3.30 16.05 2.54
N GLY A 162 3.54 16.80 1.45
CA GLY A 162 4.02 18.17 1.50
C GLY A 162 5.45 18.31 2.03
N ALA A 163 6.32 17.35 1.70
CA ALA A 163 7.72 17.41 2.11
C ALA A 163 8.40 18.68 1.56
N PRO A 164 9.22 19.37 2.37
CA PRO A 164 9.84 20.63 1.96
C PRO A 164 10.97 20.43 0.94
N GLU A 165 11.62 19.26 0.98
CA GLU A 165 12.73 18.91 0.09
C GLU A 165 12.27 17.90 -0.97
N PRO A 166 12.71 18.06 -2.23
CA PRO A 166 12.44 17.09 -3.28
C PRO A 166 13.12 15.74 -2.98
N SER A 167 12.63 14.66 -3.60
CA SER A 167 13.36 13.39 -3.56
C SER A 167 14.68 13.52 -4.32
N PRO A 168 15.72 12.78 -3.91
CA PRO A 168 16.89 12.56 -4.76
C PRO A 168 16.47 12.09 -6.16
N GLU A 169 17.16 12.56 -7.19
CA GLU A 169 16.89 12.11 -8.55
C GLU A 169 17.22 10.61 -8.67
N PRO A 170 16.35 9.82 -9.31
CA PRO A 170 16.60 8.40 -9.50
C PRO A 170 17.83 8.18 -10.37
N ASP A 171 18.73 7.29 -9.93
CA ASP A 171 19.88 6.89 -10.74
C ASP A 171 19.39 6.09 -11.96
N ALA A 172 19.80 6.51 -13.15
CA ALA A 172 19.45 5.85 -14.39
C ALA A 172 20.12 4.47 -14.55
N GLU A 173 21.23 4.23 -13.83
CA GLU A 173 21.96 2.96 -13.82
C GLU A 173 21.43 1.98 -12.76
N GLU A 174 20.71 2.47 -11.75
CA GLU A 174 20.12 1.70 -10.65
C GLU A 174 18.58 1.87 -10.64
N PRO A 175 17.86 1.12 -11.51
CA PRO A 175 16.44 1.34 -11.76
C PRO A 175 15.53 0.79 -10.66
N LEU A 176 16.11 0.23 -9.60
CA LEU A 176 15.37 -0.29 -8.46
C LEU A 176 15.32 0.81 -7.41
N THR A 177 14.28 0.80 -6.59
CA THR A 177 14.20 1.77 -5.49
C THR A 177 13.60 1.08 -4.29
N VAL A 178 14.27 1.23 -3.15
CA VAL A 178 13.75 0.78 -1.87
C VAL A 178 13.70 1.98 -0.93
N VAL A 179 12.52 2.24 -0.37
CA VAL A 179 12.31 3.33 0.58
C VAL A 179 11.70 2.82 1.86
N ALA A 180 12.38 3.04 2.98
CA ALA A 180 11.82 2.82 4.30
C ALA A 180 11.31 4.14 4.88
N TYR A 181 10.01 4.26 5.10
CA TYR A 181 9.36 5.36 5.79
C TYR A 181 9.10 4.99 7.25
N ARG A 182 9.75 5.70 8.16
CA ARG A 182 9.47 5.65 9.59
C ARG A 182 8.37 6.64 9.91
N ALA A 183 7.16 6.12 10.14
CA ALA A 183 6.04 6.83 10.75
C ALA A 183 6.41 7.40 12.15
N ALA A 184 7.02 8.58 12.15
CA ALA A 184 7.40 9.39 13.30
C ALA A 184 7.02 10.84 13.02
N LEU A 185 7.26 11.74 13.96
CA LEU A 185 7.09 13.19 13.77
C LEU A 185 8.44 13.90 14.00
N PRO A 186 9.09 14.40 12.94
CA PRO A 186 8.73 14.28 11.53
C PRO A 186 8.86 12.85 10.99
N ILE A 187 8.22 12.56 9.84
CA ILE A 187 8.43 11.31 9.12
C ILE A 187 9.86 11.29 8.60
N GLU A 188 10.54 10.16 8.80
CA GLU A 188 11.88 9.94 8.28
C GLU A 188 11.83 8.92 7.15
N SER A 189 12.56 9.16 6.06
CA SER A 189 12.68 8.25 4.92
C SER A 189 14.14 7.84 4.73
N TYR A 190 14.39 6.57 4.45
CA TYR A 190 15.70 6.04 4.05
C TYR A 190 15.55 5.45 2.64
N LEU A 191 16.29 5.98 1.68
CA LEU A 191 16.19 5.66 0.25
C LEU A 191 17.48 4.97 -0.22
N GLU A 192 17.33 3.88 -0.96
CA GLU A 192 18.39 3.15 -1.67
C GLU A 192 17.96 2.97 -3.14
N HIS A 193 18.91 3.12 -4.07
CA HIS A 193 18.76 2.82 -5.49
C HIS A 193 19.37 1.44 -5.81
#